data_AF-A0A7Y5ZDZ6-F1
#
_entry.id   AF-A0A7Y5ZDZ6-F1
#
_cell.length_a   1.000
_cell.length_b   1.000
_cell.length_c   1.000
_cell.angle_alpha   90.00
_cell.angle_beta   90.00
_cell.angle_gamma   90.00
#
_symmetry.space_group_name_H-M   'P 1'
#
loop_
_entity.id
_entity.type
_entity.pdbx_description
1 polymer ?
#
loop_
_entity_poly.entity_id
_entity_poly.type
_entity_poly.pdbx_seq_one_letter_code
_entity_poly.pdbx_strand_id
1 'polypeptide(L)'
;MSTITVSRPRSITTSILLVAVLGSIANAAVALGAVSVGAPANGMPLQPVAYVTLTVIASVAGAFGWRTIEVRAQRPERVFRWLVPATLLLSLVPDVILGTSGAWEWSVVLAAIAMHVATIAIAVAVYVWQMPVRRDQL
;
A
#
# COMPACT_ATOMS: atom_id res chain seq x y z
N MET A 1 -7.94 -25.63 32.90
CA MET A 1 -8.00 -25.49 31.43
C MET A 1 -7.46 -24.10 31.09
N SER A 2 -6.16 -23.99 30.81
CA SER A 2 -5.48 -22.69 30.65
C SER A 2 -5.60 -22.22 29.21
N THR A 3 -6.30 -21.10 29.00
CA THR A 3 -6.44 -20.46 27.70
C THR A 3 -5.11 -19.81 27.33
N ILE A 4 -4.40 -20.36 26.35
CA ILE A 4 -3.20 -19.73 25.79
C ILE A 4 -3.67 -18.52 24.96
N THR A 5 -3.65 -17.32 25.56
CA THR A 5 -3.72 -16.08 24.80
C THR A 5 -2.42 -15.91 24.03
N VAL A 6 -2.43 -16.25 22.74
CA VAL A 6 -1.33 -15.91 21.83
C VAL A 6 -1.26 -14.39 21.73
N SER A 7 -0.36 -13.77 22.49
CA SER A 7 -0.02 -12.36 22.33
C SER A 7 0.69 -12.20 20.98
N ARG A 8 0.02 -11.63 19.98
CA ARG A 8 0.63 -11.41 18.67
C ARG A 8 1.65 -10.27 18.79
N PRO A 9 2.94 -10.51 18.46
CA PRO A 9 3.95 -9.47 18.55
C PRO A 9 3.71 -8.41 17.48
N ARG A 10 3.61 -7.13 17.92
CA ARG A 10 3.55 -5.96 17.04
C ARG A 10 4.93 -5.73 16.40
N SER A 11 5.20 -6.39 15.27
CA SER A 11 6.48 -6.23 14.55
C SER A 11 6.34 -5.29 13.35
N ILE A 12 6.93 -4.10 13.46
CA ILE A 12 7.04 -3.13 12.36
C ILE A 12 7.85 -3.73 11.21
N THR A 13 9.00 -4.32 11.52
CA THR A 13 9.90 -4.94 10.53
C THR A 13 9.19 -6.04 9.74
N THR A 14 8.47 -6.93 10.41
CA THR A 14 7.73 -8.01 9.73
C THR A 14 6.62 -7.44 8.84
N SER A 15 5.96 -6.38 9.28
CA SER A 15 4.92 -5.71 8.48
C SER A 15 5.50 -5.06 7.23
N ILE A 16 6.63 -4.35 7.35
CA ILE A 16 7.35 -3.75 6.23
C ILE A 16 7.73 -4.82 5.20
N LEU A 17 8.32 -5.93 5.66
CA LEU A 17 8.75 -7.02 4.78
C LEU A 17 7.56 -7.68 4.07
N LEU A 18 6.48 -7.97 4.79
CA LEU A 18 5.29 -8.58 4.20
C LEU A 18 4.65 -7.67 3.14
N VAL A 19 4.51 -6.38 3.43
CA VAL A 19 3.96 -5.42 2.45
C VAL A 19 4.89 -5.27 1.26
N ALA A 20 6.20 -5.18 1.48
CA ALA A 20 7.17 -5.07 0.39
C ALA A 20 7.11 -6.29 -0.55
N VAL A 21 7.09 -7.50 0.00
CA VAL A 21 7.05 -8.74 -0.79
C VAL A 21 5.71 -8.91 -1.49
N LEU A 22 4.60 -8.89 -0.73
CA LEU A 22 3.27 -9.13 -1.29
C LEU A 22 2.86 -8.02 -2.27
N GLY A 23 3.16 -6.77 -1.94
CA GLY A 23 2.93 -5.63 -2.81
C GLY A 23 3.74 -5.72 -4.11
N SER A 24 5.03 -6.09 -4.03
CA SER A 24 5.85 -6.26 -5.24
C SER A 24 5.36 -7.40 -6.13
N ILE A 25 4.88 -8.50 -5.55
CA ILE A 25 4.28 -9.61 -6.30
C ILE A 25 3.00 -9.15 -7.00
N ALA A 26 2.11 -8.44 -6.29
CA ALA A 26 0.89 -7.91 -6.87
C ALA A 26 1.18 -6.90 -8.00
N ASN A 27 2.15 -6.00 -7.79
CA ASN A 27 2.56 -5.02 -8.79
C ASN A 27 3.21 -5.69 -10.00
N ALA A 28 3.99 -6.75 -9.82
CA ALA A 28 4.49 -7.55 -10.94
C ALA A 28 3.35 -8.18 -11.75
N ALA A 29 2.33 -8.73 -11.10
CA ALA A 29 1.16 -9.29 -11.79
C ALA A 29 0.39 -8.21 -12.57
N VAL A 30 0.21 -7.02 -12.00
CA VAL A 30 -0.41 -5.87 -12.68
C VAL A 30 0.44 -5.43 -13.89
N ALA A 31 1.77 -5.33 -13.72
CA ALA A 31 2.67 -4.94 -14.80
C ALA A 31 2.62 -5.92 -15.99
N LEU A 32 2.71 -7.21 -15.70
CA LEU A 32 2.62 -8.26 -16.72
C LEU A 32 1.25 -8.26 -17.42
N GLY A 33 0.17 -8.05 -16.66
CA GLY A 33 -1.18 -7.92 -17.21
C GLY A 33 -1.35 -6.68 -18.09
N ALA A 34 -0.77 -5.54 -17.70
CA ALA A 34 -0.82 -4.31 -18.48
C ALA A 34 -0.06 -4.45 -19.80
N VAL A 35 1.15 -5.03 -19.76
CA VAL A 35 1.97 -5.24 -20.95
C VAL A 35 1.31 -6.23 -21.92
N SER A 36 0.66 -7.28 -21.41
CA SER A 36 -0.01 -8.27 -22.27
C SER A 36 -1.23 -7.71 -23.01
N VAL A 37 -1.85 -6.63 -22.52
CA VAL A 37 -2.95 -5.92 -23.19
C VAL A 37 -2.50 -4.67 -23.95
N GLY A 38 -1.18 -4.48 -24.12
CA GLY A 38 -0.61 -3.46 -25.01
C GLY A 38 -0.02 -2.23 -24.32
N ALA A 39 0.12 -2.20 -22.99
CA ALA A 39 0.85 -1.12 -22.33
C ALA A 39 2.35 -1.17 -22.66
N PRO A 40 3.01 -0.03 -22.84
CA PRO A 40 4.44 0.03 -23.16
C PRO A 40 5.27 -0.48 -21.98
N ALA A 41 6.05 -1.54 -22.20
CA ALA A 41 6.83 -2.19 -21.14
C ALA A 41 7.94 -1.30 -20.54
N ASN A 42 8.36 -0.28 -21.27
CA ASN A 42 9.31 0.74 -20.80
C ASN A 42 8.62 1.86 -19.98
N GLY A 43 7.29 1.82 -19.82
CA GLY A 43 6.57 2.73 -18.94
C GLY A 43 7.14 2.65 -17.53
N MET A 44 7.65 3.77 -17.02
CA MET A 44 8.38 3.84 -15.75
C MET A 44 7.75 3.06 -14.59
N PRO A 45 6.44 3.17 -14.29
CA PRO A 45 5.85 2.44 -13.14
C PRO A 45 5.77 0.92 -13.36
N LEU A 46 5.84 0.45 -14.61
CA LEU A 46 5.81 -0.98 -14.94
C LEU A 46 7.19 -1.63 -14.82
N GLN A 47 8.25 -0.84 -14.64
CA GLN A 47 9.59 -1.37 -14.52
C GLN A 47 9.81 -2.03 -13.15
N PRO A 48 10.41 -3.23 -13.10
CA PRO A 48 10.69 -3.95 -11.85
C PRO A 48 11.41 -3.12 -10.79
N VAL A 49 12.44 -2.40 -11.20
CA VAL A 49 13.20 -1.53 -10.28
C VAL A 49 12.32 -0.44 -9.69
N ALA A 50 11.43 0.15 -10.47
CA ALA A 50 10.57 1.23 -10.02
C ALA A 50 9.52 0.73 -9.02
N TYR A 51 8.69 -0.26 -9.39
CA TYR A 51 7.62 -0.71 -8.51
C TYR A 51 8.14 -1.38 -7.23
N VAL A 52 9.25 -2.13 -7.28
CA VAL A 52 9.84 -2.73 -6.07
C VAL A 52 10.34 -1.64 -5.12
N THR A 53 11.12 -0.69 -5.64
CA THR A 53 11.71 0.38 -4.81
C THR A 53 10.62 1.24 -4.18
N LEU A 54 9.62 1.65 -4.96
CA LEU A 54 8.50 2.46 -4.48
C LEU A 54 7.64 1.69 -3.47
N THR A 55 7.41 0.38 -3.67
CA THR A 55 6.67 -0.44 -2.71
C THR A 55 7.41 -0.55 -1.38
N VAL A 56 8.74 -0.68 -1.39
CA VAL A 56 9.56 -0.69 -0.16
C VAL A 56 9.48 0.66 0.55
N ILE A 57 9.60 1.77 -0.17
CA ILE A 57 9.47 3.11 0.42
C ILE A 57 8.08 3.29 1.03
N ALA A 58 7.03 2.90 0.30
CA ALA A 58 5.65 2.96 0.76
C ALA A 58 5.40 2.07 1.98
N SER A 59 5.99 0.87 2.04
CA SER A 59 5.80 -0.05 3.17
C SER A 59 6.46 0.47 4.45
N VAL A 60 7.63 1.11 4.33
CA VAL A 60 8.30 1.79 5.45
C VAL A 60 7.47 2.97 5.93
N ALA A 61 7.12 3.90 5.04
CA ALA A 61 6.34 5.08 5.38
C ALA A 61 4.97 4.72 5.97
N GLY A 62 4.29 3.75 5.37
CA GLY A 62 2.99 3.24 5.81
C GLY A 62 3.06 2.61 7.20
N ALA A 63 4.08 1.80 7.49
CA ALA A 63 4.22 1.14 8.78
C ALA A 63 4.47 2.15 9.92
N PHE A 64 5.33 3.15 9.67
CA PHE A 64 5.56 4.24 10.63
C PHE A 64 4.33 5.12 10.82
N GLY A 65 3.64 5.48 9.74
CA GLY A 65 2.40 6.26 9.78
C GLY A 65 1.31 5.54 10.57
N TRP A 66 1.10 4.25 10.27
CA TRP A 66 0.14 3.40 10.96
C TRP A 66 0.43 3.33 12.46
N ARG A 67 1.68 3.00 12.82
CA ARG A 67 2.08 2.87 14.22
C ARG A 67 1.95 4.19 14.98
N THR A 68 2.30 5.30 14.35
CA THR A 68 2.20 6.63 14.98
C THR A 68 0.75 6.98 15.30
N ILE A 69 -0.17 6.72 14.37
CA ILE A 69 -1.61 6.97 14.56
C ILE A 69 -2.19 6.01 15.61
N GLU A 70 -1.83 4.73 15.55
CA GLU A 70 -2.26 3.72 16.53
C GLU A 70 -1.89 4.12 17.97
N VAL A 71 -0.71 4.74 18.16
CA VAL A 71 -0.20 5.12 19.49
C VAL A 71 -0.69 6.49 19.96
N ARG A 72 -0.87 7.45 19.04
CA ARG A 72 -1.11 8.86 19.40
C ARG A 72 -2.56 9.34 19.23
N ALA A 73 -3.35 8.69 18.38
CA ALA A 73 -4.71 9.12 18.13
C ALA A 73 -5.65 8.66 19.26
N GLN A 74 -6.58 9.54 19.66
CA GLN A 74 -7.65 9.18 20.60
C GLN A 74 -8.66 8.19 19.99
N ARG A 75 -8.85 8.24 18.66
CA ARG A 75 -9.78 7.36 17.91
C ARG A 75 -9.14 6.89 16.59
N PRO A 76 -8.12 6.02 16.65
CA PRO A 76 -7.33 5.58 15.49
C PRO A 76 -8.19 5.02 14.36
N GLU A 77 -9.24 4.24 14.66
CA GLU A 77 -10.14 3.71 13.63
C GLU A 77 -10.81 4.81 12.81
N ARG A 78 -11.24 5.91 13.46
CA ARG A 78 -11.88 7.04 12.78
C ARG A 78 -10.88 7.81 11.91
N VAL A 79 -9.62 7.91 12.36
CA VAL A 79 -8.54 8.53 11.58
C VAL A 79 -8.26 7.70 10.33
N PHE A 80 -8.08 6.38 10.45
CA PHE A 80 -7.80 5.52 9.30
C PHE A 80 -8.92 5.49 8.25
N ARG A 81 -10.20 5.58 8.67
CA ARG A 81 -11.35 5.65 7.75
C ARG A 81 -11.31 6.83 6.79
N TRP A 82 -10.64 7.92 7.17
CA TRP A 82 -10.44 9.08 6.30
C TRP A 82 -9.05 9.10 5.67
N LEU A 83 -8.03 8.77 6.45
CA LEU A 83 -6.65 8.86 5.99
C LEU A 83 -6.35 7.88 4.87
N VAL A 84 -6.77 6.61 4.98
CA VAL A 84 -6.52 5.59 3.95
C VAL A 84 -7.09 6.00 2.58
N PRO A 85 -8.38 6.35 2.45
CA PRO A 85 -8.91 6.80 1.17
C PRO A 85 -8.31 8.14 0.73
N ALA A 86 -8.01 9.07 1.64
CA ALA A 86 -7.34 10.32 1.28
C ALA A 86 -5.93 10.08 0.73
N THR A 87 -5.14 9.18 1.35
CA THR A 87 -3.81 8.80 0.88
C THR A 87 -3.88 8.13 -0.49
N LEU A 88 -4.86 7.25 -0.72
CA LEU A 88 -5.10 6.67 -2.04
C LEU A 88 -5.37 7.77 -3.07
N LEU A 89 -6.36 8.64 -2.81
CA LEU A 89 -6.71 9.71 -3.75
C LEU A 89 -5.55 10.66 -4.03
N LEU A 90 -4.80 11.05 -2.99
CA LEU A 90 -3.62 11.89 -3.13
C LEU A 90 -2.51 11.20 -3.93
N SER A 91 -2.35 9.88 -3.79
CA SER A 91 -1.33 9.14 -4.55
C SER A 91 -1.66 9.05 -6.04
N LEU A 92 -2.93 9.21 -6.45
CA LEU A 92 -3.32 9.19 -7.87
C LEU A 92 -3.13 10.53 -8.58
N VAL A 93 -2.94 11.63 -7.83
CA VAL A 93 -2.80 12.97 -8.41
C VAL A 93 -1.62 13.05 -9.40
N PRO A 94 -0.42 12.53 -9.07
CA PRO A 94 0.70 12.49 -10.02
C PRO A 94 0.35 11.72 -11.30
N ASP A 95 -0.32 10.57 -11.19
CA ASP A 95 -0.66 9.72 -12.34
C ASP A 95 -1.62 10.44 -13.31
N VAL A 96 -2.62 11.13 -12.76
CA VAL A 96 -3.58 11.92 -13.55
C VAL A 96 -2.89 13.10 -14.24
N ILE A 97 -1.97 13.78 -13.55
CA ILE A 97 -1.16 14.85 -14.16
C ILE A 97 -0.31 14.31 -15.31
N LEU A 98 0.34 13.16 -15.13
CA LEU A 98 1.18 12.53 -16.16
C LEU A 98 0.36 12.01 -17.35
N GLY A 99 -0.85 11.49 -17.11
CA GLY A 99 -1.77 11.10 -18.19
C GLY A 99 -2.32 12.29 -18.98
N THR A 100 -2.78 13.34 -18.28
CA THR A 100 -3.38 14.52 -18.93
C THR A 100 -2.36 15.42 -19.63
N SER A 101 -1.10 15.42 -19.18
CA SER A 101 0.00 16.10 -19.87
C SER A 101 0.48 15.37 -21.14
N GLY A 102 0.04 14.13 -21.36
CA GLY A 102 0.52 13.27 -22.45
C GLY A 102 1.91 12.68 -22.19
N ALA A 103 2.47 12.85 -20.99
CA ALA A 103 3.75 12.25 -20.63
C ALA A 103 3.65 10.72 -20.54
N TRP A 104 2.51 10.20 -20.06
CA TRP A 104 2.21 8.77 -19.98
C TRP A 104 0.97 8.42 -20.81
N GLU A 105 0.98 7.23 -21.42
CA GLU A 105 -0.22 6.65 -21.99
C GLU A 105 -1.23 6.29 -20.89
N TRP A 106 -2.53 6.39 -21.20
CA TRP A 106 -3.60 6.00 -20.25
C TRP A 106 -3.53 4.53 -19.84
N SER A 107 -2.98 3.65 -20.67
CA SER A 107 -2.69 2.25 -20.33
C SER A 107 -1.73 2.15 -19.13
N VAL A 108 -0.66 2.96 -19.12
CA VAL A 108 0.32 3.05 -18.03
C VAL A 108 -0.31 3.69 -16.79
N VAL A 109 -1.10 4.75 -16.96
CA VAL A 109 -1.80 5.43 -15.86
C VAL A 109 -2.77 4.49 -15.15
N LEU A 110 -3.60 3.75 -15.89
CA LEU A 110 -4.56 2.80 -15.32
C LEU A 110 -3.85 1.66 -14.58
N ALA A 111 -2.73 1.16 -15.13
CA ALA A 111 -1.90 0.18 -14.45
C ALA A 111 -1.28 0.72 -13.16
N ALA A 112 -0.77 1.97 -13.16
CA ALA A 112 -0.27 2.64 -11.96
C ALA A 112 -1.36 2.77 -10.89
N ILE A 113 -2.56 3.23 -11.25
CA ILE A 113 -3.71 3.31 -10.35
C ILE A 113 -4.02 1.94 -9.73
N ALA A 114 -4.01 0.86 -10.53
CA ALA A 114 -4.23 -0.49 -10.04
C ALA A 114 -3.14 -0.94 -9.04
N MET A 115 -1.87 -0.60 -9.29
CA MET A 115 -0.76 -0.85 -8.35
C MET A 115 -0.93 -0.09 -7.03
N HIS A 116 -1.37 1.18 -7.08
CA HIS A 116 -1.66 1.98 -5.88
C HIS A 116 -2.73 1.32 -5.02
N VAL A 117 -3.85 0.92 -5.65
CA VAL A 117 -4.95 0.24 -4.97
C VAL A 117 -4.48 -1.08 -4.36
N ALA A 118 -3.76 -1.91 -5.12
CA ALA A 118 -3.26 -3.20 -4.64
C ALA A 118 -2.29 -3.03 -3.46
N THR A 119 -1.33 -2.12 -3.58
CA THR A 119 -0.33 -1.84 -2.54
C THR A 119 -0.99 -1.34 -1.26
N ILE A 120 -1.93 -0.40 -1.36
CA ILE A 120 -2.65 0.15 -0.19
C ILE A 120 -3.53 -0.93 0.45
N ALA A 121 -4.26 -1.72 -0.34
CA ALA A 121 -5.10 -2.80 0.19
C ALA A 121 -4.27 -3.83 0.97
N ILE A 122 -3.13 -4.27 0.40
CA ILE A 122 -2.19 -5.18 1.05
C ILE A 122 -1.62 -4.55 2.32
N ALA A 123 -1.18 -3.29 2.26
CA ALA A 123 -0.63 -2.58 3.41
C ALA A 123 -1.64 -2.52 4.56
N VAL A 124 -2.89 -2.11 4.29
CA VAL A 124 -3.95 -2.05 5.29
C VAL A 124 -4.24 -3.43 5.87
N ALA A 125 -4.37 -4.47 5.04
CA ALA A 125 -4.61 -5.83 5.51
C ALA A 125 -3.48 -6.32 6.44
N VAL A 126 -2.22 -6.13 6.05
CA VAL A 126 -1.05 -6.52 6.85
C VAL A 126 -0.98 -5.72 8.15
N TYR A 127 -1.19 -4.41 8.11
CA TYR A 127 -1.11 -3.57 9.30
C TYR A 127 -2.25 -3.83 10.28
N VAL A 128 -3.48 -4.05 9.81
CA VAL A 128 -4.59 -4.48 10.68
C VAL A 128 -4.28 -5.83 11.33
N TRP A 129 -3.66 -6.75 10.59
CA TRP A 129 -3.32 -8.08 11.08
C TRP A 129 -2.18 -8.07 12.12
N GLN A 130 -1.12 -7.30 11.87
CA GLN A 130 0.11 -7.26 12.69
C GLN A 130 0.10 -6.19 13.78
N MET A 131 -0.63 -5.09 13.57
CA MET A 131 -0.70 -3.93 14.46
C MET A 131 -2.17 -3.56 14.72
N PRO A 132 -2.94 -4.46 15.38
CA PRO A 132 -4.35 -4.26 15.60
C PRO A 132 -4.58 -3.01 16.46
N VAL A 133 -5.48 -2.16 15.95
CA VAL A 133 -5.93 -0.94 16.61
C VAL A 133 -6.53 -1.31 17.97
N ARG A 134 -6.03 -0.72 19.05
CA ARG A 134 -6.61 -0.94 20.38
C ARG A 134 -8.07 -0.47 20.34
N ARG A 135 -9.00 -1.41 20.53
CA ARG A 135 -10.38 -1.05 20.89
C ARG A 135 -10.35 -0.69 22.35
N ASP A 136 -10.66 0.56 22.66
CA ASP A 136 -10.93 0.98 24.02
C ASP A 136 -12.04 0.08 24.56
N GLN A 137 -11.75 -0.66 25.62
CA GLN A 137 -12.74 -1.39 26.38
C GLN A 137 -13.65 -0.33 27.02
N LEU A 138 -14.82 -0.11 26.42
CA LEU A 138 -15.94 0.58 27.05
C LEU A 138 -16.52 -0.33 28.15
#